data_AF-A0A2N5YMQ8-F1
#
_entry.id   AF-A0A2N5YMQ8-F1
#
_cell.length_a   1.000
_cell.length_b   1.000
_cell.length_c   1.000
_cell.angle_alpha   90.00
_cell.angle_beta   90.00
_cell.angle_gamma   90.00
#
_symmetry.space_group_name_H-M   'P 1'
#
loop_
_entity.id
_entity.type
_entity.pdbx_description
1 polymer ?
#
loop_
_entity_poly.entity_id
_entity_poly.type
_entity_poly.pdbx_seq_one_letter_code
_entity_poly.pdbx_strand_id
1 'polypeptide(L)'
;MPLALWAENTEKIDSLEDRLEQTEQSKRAKILNELAIEYLAISPEQSRSYSNNALRLAKKYSQSSDEALALKLIGKAYHYEKDYEN
;
A
#
# COMPACT_ATOMS: atom_id res chain seq x y z
N MET A 1 3.20 21.21 -14.16
CA MET A 1 4.06 20.23 -13.45
C MET A 1 3.81 20.38 -11.95
N PRO A 2 2.92 19.60 -11.32
CA PRO A 2 2.63 19.79 -9.89
C PRO A 2 3.69 19.07 -9.06
N LEU A 3 4.87 19.69 -8.94
CA LEU A 3 5.96 19.24 -8.06
C LEU A 3 5.57 19.23 -6.56
N ALA A 4 4.47 19.90 -6.19
CA ALA A 4 4.00 19.98 -4.81
C ALA A 4 3.28 18.71 -4.31
N LEU A 5 2.66 17.93 -5.21
CA LEU A 5 1.89 16.73 -4.81
C LEU A 5 2.81 15.57 -4.40
N TRP A 6 4.05 15.58 -4.86
CA TRP A 6 5.02 14.52 -4.58
C TRP A 6 5.73 14.75 -3.25
N ALA A 7 5.98 16.00 -2.88
CA ALA A 7 6.69 16.37 -1.64
C ALA A 7 5.92 15.99 -0.37
N GLU A 8 4.61 16.23 -0.32
CA GLU A 8 3.77 15.83 0.84
C GLU A 8 3.63 14.31 0.96
N ASN A 9 3.58 13.58 -0.16
CA ASN A 9 3.45 12.13 -0.13
C ASN A 9 4.76 11.42 0.23
N THR A 10 5.92 11.97 -0.14
CA THR A 10 7.22 11.40 0.25
C THR A 10 7.42 11.43 1.77
N GLU A 11 7.07 12.51 2.48
CA GLU A 11 7.27 12.55 3.94
C GLU A 11 6.44 11.50 4.69
N LYS A 12 5.21 11.23 4.21
CA LYS A 12 4.37 10.15 4.75
C LYS A 12 4.93 8.77 4.42
N ILE A 13 5.39 8.57 3.20
CA ILE A 13 5.96 7.28 2.75
C ILE A 13 7.23 6.98 3.55
N ASP A 14 8.14 7.95 3.68
CA ASP A 14 9.38 7.81 4.43
C ASP A 14 9.10 7.48 5.91
N SER A 15 8.14 8.16 6.53
CA SER A 15 7.72 7.86 7.90
C SER A 15 7.10 6.46 8.05
N LEU A 16 6.37 5.99 7.04
CA LEU A 16 5.79 4.64 7.03
C LEU A 16 6.85 3.56 6.83
N GLU A 17 7.88 3.81 6.01
CA GLU A 17 9.02 2.89 5.83
C GLU A 17 9.87 2.77 7.10
N ASP A 18 10.21 3.88 7.76
CA ASP A 18 10.91 3.86 9.05
C ASP A 18 10.13 3.07 10.11
N ARG A 19 8.80 3.27 10.17
CA ARG A 19 7.93 2.50 11.05
C ARG A 19 7.88 1.03 10.65
N LEU A 20 7.97 0.69 9.37
CA LEU A 20 7.99 -0.70 8.90
C LEU A 20 9.21 -1.45 9.44
N GLU A 21 10.38 -0.80 9.50
CA GLU A 21 11.60 -1.42 10.03
C GLU A 21 11.48 -1.74 11.53
N GLN A 22 10.93 -0.80 12.32
CA GLN A 22 10.82 -0.94 13.78
C GLN A 22 9.58 -1.71 14.26
N THR A 23 8.60 -1.91 13.38
CA THR A 23 7.33 -2.55 13.75
C THR A 23 7.43 -4.06 13.65
N GLU A 24 6.87 -4.77 14.63
CA GLU A 24 6.74 -6.22 14.60
C GLU A 24 6.02 -6.69 13.34
N GLN A 25 6.43 -7.83 12.78
CA GLN A 25 5.87 -8.36 11.53
C GLN A 25 4.34 -8.50 11.56
N SER A 26 3.75 -8.70 12.74
CA SER A 26 2.29 -8.76 12.98
C SER A 26 1.57 -7.42 12.83
N LYS A 27 2.27 -6.29 12.78
CA LYS A 27 1.68 -4.95 12.63
C LYS A 27 2.09 -4.28 11.31
N ARG A 28 3.02 -4.88 10.58
CA ARG A 28 3.49 -4.41 9.27
C ARG A 28 2.41 -4.48 8.19
N ALA A 29 1.45 -5.40 8.29
CA ALA A 29 0.35 -5.52 7.33
C ALA A 29 -0.44 -4.21 7.18
N LYS A 30 -0.71 -3.53 8.30
CA LYS A 30 -1.40 -2.24 8.32
C LYS A 30 -0.60 -1.14 7.62
N ILE A 31 0.70 -1.05 7.91
CA ILE A 31 1.60 -0.04 7.31
C ILE A 31 1.70 -0.26 5.79
N LEU A 32 1.81 -1.51 5.35
CA LEU A 32 1.84 -1.85 3.92
C LEU A 32 0.52 -1.52 3.21
N ASN A 33 -0.62 -1.69 3.89
CA ASN A 33 -1.91 -1.24 3.37
C ASN A 33 -1.99 0.29 3.25
N GLU A 34 -1.44 1.03 4.23
CA GLU A 34 -1.36 2.50 4.18
C GLU A 34 -0.49 2.97 3.01
N LEU A 35 0.68 2.36 2.81
CA LEU A 35 1.54 2.62 1.64
C LEU A 35 0.81 2.33 0.33
N ALA A 36 0.13 1.19 0.24
CA ALA A 36 -0.63 0.84 -0.95
C ALA A 36 -1.74 1.85 -1.28
N ILE A 37 -2.36 2.50 -0.29
CA ILE A 37 -3.34 3.56 -0.51
C ILE A 37 -2.69 4.78 -1.16
N GLU A 38 -1.56 5.23 -0.62
CA GLU A 38 -0.85 6.41 -1.13
C GLU A 38 -0.32 6.16 -2.55
N TYR A 39 0.18 4.95 -2.82
CA TYR A 39 0.63 4.56 -4.16
C TYR A 39 -0.51 4.34 -5.16
N LEU A 40 -1.75 4.14 -4.73
CA LEU A 40 -2.86 3.79 -5.65
C LEU A 40 -3.09 4.84 -6.75
N ALA A 41 -2.91 6.12 -6.41
CA ALA A 41 -3.08 7.24 -7.33
C ALA A 41 -1.79 7.66 -8.05
N ILE A 42 -0.63 7.16 -7.61
CA ILE A 42 0.69 7.51 -8.16
C ILE A 42 1.19 6.41 -9.09
N SER A 43 1.18 5.17 -8.60
CA SER A 43 1.61 3.97 -9.29
C SER A 43 0.75 2.79 -8.82
N PRO A 44 -0.31 2.45 -9.58
CA PRO A 44 -1.13 1.28 -9.30
C PRO A 44 -0.29 0.00 -9.15
N GLU A 45 0.79 -0.13 -9.92
CA GLU A 45 1.70 -1.26 -9.84
C GLU A 45 2.41 -1.36 -8.48
N GLN A 46 2.93 -0.25 -7.95
CA GLN A 46 3.51 -0.22 -6.60
C GLN A 46 2.44 -0.50 -5.54
N SER A 47 1.24 0.06 -5.70
CA SER A 47 0.11 -0.20 -4.81
C SER A 47 -0.24 -1.69 -4.75
N ARG A 48 -0.25 -2.41 -5.89
CA ARG A 48 -0.41 -3.87 -5.90
C ARG A 48 0.72 -4.57 -5.16
N SER A 49 1.97 -4.17 -5.35
CA SER A 49 3.12 -4.79 -4.70
C SER A 49 3.03 -4.69 -3.18
N TYR A 50 2.77 -3.49 -2.65
CA TYR A 50 2.59 -3.28 -1.21
C TYR A 50 1.37 -4.02 -0.67
N SER A 51 0.24 -4.01 -1.40
CA SER A 51 -0.97 -4.75 -1.00
C SER A 51 -0.76 -6.27 -0.97
N ASN A 52 0.00 -6.85 -1.90
CA ASN A 52 0.32 -8.28 -1.88
C ASN A 52 1.20 -8.66 -0.68
N ASN A 53 2.16 -7.80 -0.33
CA ASN A 53 2.96 -7.99 0.87
C ASN A 53 2.11 -7.85 2.14
N ALA A 54 1.18 -6.89 2.19
CA ALA A 54 0.21 -6.74 3.27
C ALA A 54 -0.67 -7.98 3.42
N LEU A 55 -1.18 -8.52 2.30
CA LEU A 55 -2.00 -9.72 2.27
C LEU A 55 -1.27 -10.94 2.84
N ARG A 56 -0.01 -11.14 2.44
CA ARG A 56 0.83 -12.25 2.94
C ARG A 56 1.02 -12.16 4.45
N LEU A 57 1.30 -10.98 4.98
CA LEU A 57 1.47 -10.78 6.43
C LEU A 57 0.15 -10.90 7.18
N ALA A 58 -0.93 -10.30 6.66
CA ALA A 58 -2.25 -10.39 7.26
C ALA A 58 -2.72 -11.85 7.37
N LYS A 59 -2.51 -12.67 6.33
CA LYS A 59 -2.78 -14.12 6.38
C LYS A 59 -1.90 -14.85 7.40
N LYS A 60 -0.59 -14.55 7.42
CA LYS A 60 0.36 -15.17 8.35
C LYS A 60 -0.02 -14.91 9.82
N TYR A 61 -0.52 -13.72 10.13
CA TYR A 61 -0.89 -13.30 11.48
C TYR A 61 -2.41 -13.30 11.75
N SER A 62 -3.21 -13.88 10.84
CA SER A 62 -4.68 -13.96 10.96
C SER A 62 -5.37 -12.59 11.17
N GLN A 63 -4.88 -11.55 10.51
CA GLN A 63 -5.41 -10.18 10.60
C GLN A 63 -6.48 -9.96 9.53
N SER A 64 -7.71 -10.43 9.80
CA SER A 64 -8.80 -10.41 8.80
C SER A 64 -9.15 -9.01 8.28
N SER A 65 -9.01 -7.96 9.11
CA SER A 65 -9.25 -6.58 8.69
C SER A 65 -8.21 -6.10 7.67
N ASP A 66 -6.93 -6.38 7.93
CA ASP A 66 -5.83 -6.02 7.03
C ASP A 66 -5.85 -6.85 5.75
N GLU A 67 -6.29 -8.11 5.84
CA GLU A 67 -6.47 -9.00 4.69
C GLU A 67 -7.55 -8.46 3.73
N ALA A 68 -8.71 -8.10 4.27
CA ALA A 68 -9.82 -7.55 3.49
C ALA A 68 -9.43 -6.23 2.81
N LEU A 69 -8.69 -5.36 3.52
CA LEU A 69 -8.20 -4.11 2.97
C LEU A 69 -7.19 -4.35 1.84
N ALA A 70 -6.24 -5.27 2.03
CA ALA A 70 -5.26 -5.62 1.02
C ALA A 70 -5.93 -6.14 -0.26
N LEU A 71 -6.92 -7.03 -0.16
CA LEU A 71 -7.68 -7.53 -1.31
C LEU A 71 -8.43 -6.42 -2.05
N LYS A 72 -9.05 -5.51 -1.31
CA LYS A 72 -9.73 -4.33 -1.88
C LYS A 72 -8.75 -3.44 -2.65
N LEU A 73 -7.55 -3.23 -2.12
CA LEU A 73 -6.54 -2.38 -2.76
C LEU A 73 -5.97 -3.04 -4.01
N ILE A 74 -5.72 -4.35 -4.00
CA ILE A 74 -5.34 -5.12 -5.20
C ILE A 74 -6.40 -4.94 -6.30
N GLY A 75 -7.68 -5.11 -5.96
CA GLY A 75 -8.77 -4.96 -6.93
C GLY A 75 -8.86 -3.54 -7.49
N LYS A 76 -8.70 -2.52 -6.64
CA LYS A 76 -8.63 -1.13 -7.11
C LYS A 76 -7.43 -0.89 -8.02
N ALA A 77 -6.27 -1.40 -7.66
CA ALA A 77 -5.06 -1.18 -8.44
C ALA A 77 -5.17 -1.83 -9.84
N TYR A 78 -5.74 -3.03 -9.96
CA TYR A 78 -6.08 -3.61 -11.26
C TYR A 78 -7.08 -2.77 -12.06
N HIS A 79 -8.08 -2.17 -11.40
CA HIS A 79 -9.02 -1.27 -12.07
C HIS A 79 -8.29 -0.04 -12.63
N TYR A 80 -7.42 0.59 -11.83
CA TYR A 80 -6.64 1.75 -12.28
C TYR A 80 -5.67 1.39 -13.41
N GLU A 81 -4.94 0.27 -13.35
CA GLU A 81 -4.04 -0.14 -14.44
C GLU A 81 -4.76 -0.31 -15.77
N LYS A 82 -5.94 -0.92 -15.75
CA LYS A 82 -6.75 -1.09 -16.96
C LYS A 82 -7.25 0.24 -17.53
N ASP A 83 -7.43 1.25 -16.68
CA ASP A 83 -7.78 2.61 -17.11
C ASP A 83 -6.57 3.35 -17.71
N TYR A 84 -5.34 3.08 -17.26
CA TYR A 84 -4.12 3.69 -17.80
C TYR A 84 -3.67 3.07 -19.14
N GLU A 85 -4.16 1.88 -19.49
CA GLU A 85 -3.88 1.22 -20.78
C GLU A 85 -4.80 1.70 -21.94
N ASN A 86 -5.76 2.61 -21.71
CA ASN A 86 -6.68 3.14 -22.73
C ASN A 86 -6.37 4.58 -23.17
#